data_AF-U6RNS9-F1
#
_entry.id   AF-U6RNS9-F1
#
_cell.length_a   1.000
_cell.length_b   1.000
_cell.length_c   1.000
_cell.angle_alpha   90.00
_cell.angle_beta   90.00
_cell.angle_gamma   90.00
#
_symmetry.space_group_name_H-M   'P 1'
#
loop_
_entity.id
_entity.type
_entity.pdbx_description
1 polymer ?
#
loop_
_entity_poly.entity_id
_entity_poly.type
_entity_poly.pdbx_seq_one_letter_code
_entity_poly.pdbx_strand_id
1 'polypeptide(L)'
;MADTLFYTADSIFFLCIAIAGIYLFVFALAALFRRSEKYPATGNMHRFILLVPPGTEICKQKYPEELYTLLTYENLYQSIKELDESLYDIAIILGETTNVSPCLLKEINNAYGSGTMAMQLHHIIECRPTRKIRWKAIHEEIRNSIFRQGHAQTGLSSALEKTDIAIDFKWLKQNLRSPKSNLESRLLQQNIYIEYMDHIHIYSNTPRPRPYSMSKRKAVSKLPAVLMEGNWDYADKLFRQFLPSWRILLLFSSIWCIIATCYDWRASLSWWFLLFALLFTLCLAIPDYLVEKKKKK
;
A
#
# COMPACT_ATOMS: atom_id res chain seq x y z
N MET A 1 -15.68 42.85 -0.63
CA MET A 1 -14.75 42.19 0.33
C MET A 1 -15.15 40.73 0.54
N ALA A 2 -16.41 40.43 0.88
CA ALA A 2 -16.91 39.05 1.01
C ALA A 2 -16.74 38.24 -0.28
N ASP A 3 -17.13 38.78 -1.43
CA ASP A 3 -17.02 38.10 -2.73
C ASP A 3 -15.57 37.76 -3.08
N THR A 4 -14.66 38.74 -2.94
CA THR A 4 -13.23 38.54 -3.17
C THR A 4 -12.66 37.44 -2.27
N LEU A 5 -13.06 37.42 -0.99
CA LEU A 5 -12.62 36.41 -0.03
C LEU A 5 -13.17 35.02 -0.40
N PHE A 6 -14.44 34.94 -0.81
CA PHE A 6 -15.07 33.71 -1.27
C PHE A 6 -14.33 33.14 -2.50
N TYR A 7 -14.17 33.92 -3.57
CA TYR A 7 -13.51 33.44 -4.80
C TYR A 7 -12.04 33.09 -4.58
N THR A 8 -11.35 33.81 -3.70
CA THR A 8 -9.96 33.48 -3.33
C THR A 8 -9.89 32.14 -2.59
N ALA A 9 -10.75 31.94 -1.60
CA ALA A 9 -10.82 30.68 -0.85
C ALA A 9 -11.23 29.51 -1.76
N ASP A 10 -12.24 29.73 -2.60
CA ASP A 10 -12.75 28.77 -3.58
C ASP A 10 -11.62 28.27 -4.49
N SER A 11 -10.87 29.20 -5.09
CA SER A 11 -9.74 28.90 -5.97
C SER A 11 -8.63 28.10 -5.26
N ILE A 12 -8.29 28.47 -4.02
CA ILE A 12 -7.27 27.78 -3.22
C ILE A 12 -7.71 26.37 -2.87
N PHE A 13 -8.95 26.20 -2.41
CA PHE A 13 -9.48 24.88 -2.04
C PHE A 13 -9.64 23.99 -3.27
N PHE A 14 -10.14 24.54 -4.37
CA PHE A 14 -10.27 23.81 -5.63
C PHE A 14 -8.90 23.33 -6.10
N LEU A 15 -7.88 24.20 -6.12
CA LEU A 15 -6.52 23.82 -6.51
C LEU A 15 -5.96 22.68 -5.64
N CYS A 16 -6.05 22.81 -4.32
CA CYS A 16 -5.55 21.79 -3.39
C CYS A 16 -6.22 20.42 -3.61
N ILE A 17 -7.53 20.41 -3.79
CA ILE A 17 -8.30 19.16 -3.95
C ILE A 17 -8.16 18.61 -5.35
N ALA A 18 -8.07 19.46 -6.38
CA ALA A 18 -7.82 19.05 -7.75
C ALA A 18 -6.47 18.35 -7.87
N ILE A 19 -5.39 18.90 -7.27
CA ILE A 19 -4.07 18.25 -7.26
C ILE A 19 -4.16 16.86 -6.60
N ALA A 20 -4.81 16.77 -5.43
CA ALA A 20 -4.98 15.49 -4.75
C ALA A 20 -5.87 14.52 -5.56
N GLY A 21 -6.94 15.01 -6.18
CA GLY A 21 -7.85 14.24 -7.00
C GLY A 21 -7.20 13.69 -8.26
N ILE A 22 -6.41 14.52 -8.96
CA ILE A 22 -5.61 14.11 -10.13
C ILE A 22 -4.60 13.03 -9.72
N TYR A 23 -3.89 13.21 -8.60
CA TYR A 23 -2.98 12.20 -8.09
C TYR A 23 -3.71 10.85 -7.88
N LEU A 24 -4.84 10.86 -7.17
CA LEU A 24 -5.61 9.63 -6.96
C LEU A 24 -6.12 9.03 -8.27
N PHE A 25 -6.58 9.86 -9.21
CA PHE A 25 -7.10 9.42 -10.50
C PHE A 25 -6.04 8.74 -11.36
N VAL A 26 -4.84 9.34 -11.48
CA VAL A 26 -3.74 8.78 -12.28
C VAL A 26 -3.39 7.39 -11.79
N PHE A 27 -3.22 7.20 -10.48
CA PHE A 27 -2.87 5.89 -9.94
C PHE A 27 -4.05 4.90 -9.93
N ALA A 28 -5.28 5.34 -9.71
CA ALA A 28 -6.45 4.48 -9.84
C ALA A 28 -6.62 3.97 -11.29
N LEU A 29 -6.37 4.84 -12.28
CA LEU A 29 -6.40 4.49 -13.69
C LEU A 29 -5.25 3.53 -14.05
N ALA A 30 -4.03 3.84 -13.60
CA ALA A 30 -2.87 2.98 -13.81
C ALA A 30 -3.08 1.57 -13.23
N ALA A 31 -3.79 1.46 -12.10
CA ALA A 31 -4.07 0.18 -11.46
C ALA A 31 -4.95 -0.77 -12.29
N LEU A 32 -5.69 -0.25 -13.28
CA LEU A 32 -6.50 -1.06 -14.19
C LEU A 32 -5.64 -1.89 -15.15
N PHE A 33 -4.44 -1.41 -15.49
CA PHE A 33 -3.53 -2.06 -16.42
C PHE A 33 -2.66 -3.11 -15.72
N ARG A 34 -3.29 -4.13 -15.14
CA ARG A 34 -2.58 -5.16 -14.37
C ARG A 34 -1.55 -5.88 -15.24
N ARG A 35 -0.29 -5.88 -14.78
CA ARG A 35 0.74 -6.78 -15.31
C ARG A 35 0.35 -8.20 -14.97
N SER A 36 0.03 -8.98 -15.98
CA SER A 36 -0.20 -10.43 -15.86
C SER A 36 1.11 -11.22 -15.85
N GLU A 37 2.26 -10.56 -16.05
CA GLU A 37 3.54 -11.23 -16.18
C GLU A 37 4.05 -11.68 -14.82
N LYS A 38 4.02 -13.00 -14.62
CA LYS A 38 4.71 -13.63 -13.50
C LYS A 38 6.21 -13.55 -13.74
N TYR A 39 6.96 -13.38 -12.66
CA TYR A 39 8.41 -13.46 -12.70
C TYR A 39 8.87 -14.81 -13.27
N PRO A 40 9.92 -14.82 -14.11
CA PRO A 40 10.46 -16.04 -14.68
C PRO A 40 10.89 -16.99 -13.57
N ALA A 41 10.78 -18.30 -13.83
CA ALA A 41 11.28 -19.30 -12.91
C ALA A 41 12.80 -19.13 -12.75
N THR A 42 13.25 -18.99 -11.50
CA THR A 42 14.69 -18.96 -11.20
C THR A 42 15.20 -20.38 -11.00
N GLY A 43 16.44 -20.64 -11.41
CA GLY A 43 17.13 -21.92 -11.14
C GLY A 43 17.63 -22.03 -9.70
N ASN A 44 17.77 -20.91 -8.99
CA ASN A 44 18.27 -20.87 -7.62
C ASN A 44 17.12 -20.91 -6.62
N MET A 45 17.20 -21.82 -5.66
CA MET A 45 16.23 -21.95 -4.57
C MET A 45 16.79 -21.26 -3.33
N HIS A 46 16.18 -20.15 -2.92
CA HIS A 46 16.60 -19.37 -1.76
C HIS A 46 16.02 -19.93 -0.45
N ARG A 47 16.67 -19.62 0.66
CA ARG A 47 16.27 -20.03 2.02
C ARG A 47 15.39 -18.98 2.67
N PHE A 48 14.27 -19.42 3.23
CA PHE A 48 13.23 -18.55 3.79
C PHE A 48 13.12 -18.66 5.31
N ILE A 49 12.86 -17.54 5.96
CA ILE A 49 12.28 -17.49 7.31
C ILE A 49 10.85 -16.92 7.20
N LEU A 50 9.85 -17.70 7.61
CA LEU A 50 8.47 -17.26 7.72
C LEU A 50 8.21 -16.84 9.16
N LEU A 51 8.00 -15.54 9.36
CA LEU A 51 7.72 -14.93 10.64
C LEU A 51 6.20 -14.73 10.74
N VAL A 52 5.56 -15.41 11.71
CA VAL A 52 4.11 -15.32 11.93
C VAL A 52 3.73 -14.95 13.35
N PRO A 53 2.61 -14.24 13.57
CA PRO A 53 2.09 -14.01 14.90
C PRO A 53 1.48 -15.30 15.50
N PRO A 54 1.37 -15.40 16.83
CA PRO A 54 0.82 -16.58 17.49
C PRO A 54 -0.61 -16.90 17.04
N GLY A 55 -0.92 -18.19 16.90
CA GLY A 55 -2.23 -18.65 16.45
C GLY A 55 -2.47 -18.57 14.95
N THR A 56 -1.45 -18.20 14.16
CA THR A 56 -1.52 -18.21 12.70
C THR A 56 -1.11 -19.56 12.16
N GLU A 57 -2.05 -20.25 11.51
CA GLU A 57 -1.77 -21.50 10.81
C GLU A 57 -1.50 -21.23 9.32
N ILE A 58 -0.40 -21.80 8.80
CA ILE A 58 -0.04 -21.71 7.39
C ILE A 58 -0.13 -23.11 6.78
N CYS A 59 -0.69 -23.19 5.58
CA CYS A 59 -0.70 -24.43 4.82
C CYS A 59 0.72 -24.83 4.39
N LYS A 60 0.96 -26.13 4.25
CA LYS A 60 2.24 -26.65 3.76
C LYS A 60 2.56 -26.05 2.39
N GLN A 61 3.74 -25.43 2.30
CA GLN A 61 4.20 -24.75 1.10
C GLN A 61 4.75 -25.76 0.09
N LYS A 62 4.52 -25.51 -1.20
CA LYS A 62 5.11 -26.26 -2.32
C LYS A 62 6.54 -25.79 -2.56
N TYR A 63 7.38 -26.02 -1.56
CA TYR A 63 8.80 -25.65 -1.53
C TYR A 63 9.55 -26.68 -0.66
N PRO A 64 10.85 -26.96 -0.90
CA PRO A 64 11.61 -27.89 -0.09
C PRO A 64 11.62 -27.49 1.39
N GLU A 65 11.24 -28.41 2.29
CA GLU A 65 11.09 -28.14 3.73
C GLU A 65 12.42 -27.75 4.41
N GLU A 66 13.55 -28.20 3.85
CA GLU A 66 14.88 -27.83 4.33
C GLU A 66 15.27 -26.37 4.02
N LEU A 67 14.56 -25.73 3.09
CA LEU A 67 14.84 -24.36 2.65
C LEU A 67 13.90 -23.33 3.26
N TYR A 68 13.00 -23.72 4.17
CA TYR A 68 12.21 -22.72 4.88
C TYR A 68 11.96 -23.11 6.33
N THR A 69 12.06 -22.11 7.21
CA THR A 69 11.75 -22.26 8.64
C THR A 69 10.54 -21.42 8.98
N LEU A 70 9.58 -22.00 9.69
CA LEU A 70 8.46 -21.28 10.28
C LEU A 70 8.79 -20.89 11.73
N LEU A 71 8.78 -19.59 12.02
CA LEU A 71 9.01 -19.03 13.35
C LEU A 71 7.82 -18.19 13.79
N THR A 72 7.21 -18.57 14.90
CA THR A 72 6.22 -17.77 15.59
C THR A 72 6.91 -16.70 16.44
N TYR A 73 6.50 -15.44 16.32
CA TYR A 73 7.09 -14.33 17.08
C TYR A 73 6.07 -13.62 17.98
N GLU A 74 6.46 -13.27 19.20
CA GLU A 74 5.74 -12.28 20.01
C GLU A 74 6.27 -10.87 19.74
N ASN A 75 7.59 -10.73 19.67
CA ASN A 75 8.28 -9.48 19.35
C ASN A 75 9.19 -9.67 18.13
N LEU A 76 8.66 -9.27 16.97
CA LEU A 76 9.33 -9.35 15.67
C LEU A 76 10.79 -8.83 15.69
N TYR A 77 11.04 -7.71 16.37
CA TYR A 77 12.38 -7.11 16.41
C TYR A 77 13.37 -7.99 17.17
N GLN A 78 12.96 -8.53 18.31
CA GLN A 78 13.83 -9.40 19.11
C GLN A 78 14.11 -10.71 18.37
N SER A 79 13.08 -11.33 17.79
CA SER A 79 13.22 -12.57 17.02
C SER A 79 14.17 -12.42 15.83
N ILE A 80 14.06 -11.34 15.05
CA ILE A 80 14.97 -11.08 13.92
C ILE A 80 16.42 -10.88 14.38
N LYS A 81 16.63 -10.28 15.57
CA LYS A 81 17.97 -10.03 16.09
C LYS A 81 18.69 -11.31 16.49
N GLU A 82 17.95 -12.28 17.04
CA GLU A 82 18.47 -13.57 17.51
C GLU A 82 18.79 -14.56 16.37
N LEU A 83 18.07 -14.45 15.25
CA LEU A 83 18.27 -15.30 14.08
C LEU A 83 19.63 -15.03 13.41
N ASP A 84 20.33 -16.08 12.98
CA ASP A 84 21.57 -15.94 12.22
C ASP A 84 21.31 -15.50 10.78
N GLU A 85 22.05 -14.48 10.33
CA GLU A 85 21.98 -13.92 8.98
C GLU A 85 22.44 -14.91 7.92
N SER A 86 23.32 -15.86 8.27
CA SER A 86 23.90 -16.80 7.32
C SER A 86 22.92 -17.89 6.84
N LEU A 87 21.83 -18.10 7.58
CA LEU A 87 20.89 -19.22 7.39
C LEU A 87 19.74 -18.90 6.43
N TYR A 88 19.42 -17.63 6.26
CA TYR A 88 18.22 -17.20 5.51
C TYR A 88 18.57 -16.09 4.53
N ASP A 89 18.03 -16.20 3.33
CA ASP A 89 18.20 -15.20 2.30
C ASP A 89 17.00 -14.22 2.31
N ILE A 90 15.79 -14.75 2.52
CA ILE A 90 14.54 -13.99 2.44
C ILE A 90 13.72 -14.15 3.72
N ALA A 91 13.24 -13.04 4.29
CA ALA A 91 12.26 -13.03 5.36
C ALA A 91 10.87 -12.67 4.86
N ILE A 92 9.88 -13.48 5.24
CA ILE A 92 8.47 -13.22 5.01
C ILE A 92 7.83 -12.90 6.35
N ILE A 93 7.25 -11.71 6.48
CA ILE A 93 6.58 -11.27 7.71
C ILE A 93 5.10 -11.24 7.41
N LEU A 94 4.34 -12.17 7.98
CA LEU A 94 2.90 -12.26 7.76
C LEU A 94 2.13 -11.62 8.93
N GLY A 95 0.93 -11.14 8.64
CA GLY A 95 -0.03 -10.73 9.67
C GLY A 95 -0.76 -11.91 10.30
N GLU A 96 -1.87 -11.63 10.98
CA GLU A 96 -2.82 -12.67 11.39
C GLU A 96 -3.55 -13.18 10.14
N THR A 97 -3.09 -14.29 9.56
CA THR A 97 -3.64 -14.83 8.31
C THR A 97 -4.58 -16.00 8.55
N THR A 98 -5.63 -16.09 7.75
CA THR A 98 -6.53 -17.25 7.70
C THR A 98 -6.11 -18.25 6.63
N ASN A 99 -5.61 -17.74 5.50
CA ASN A 99 -5.23 -18.57 4.37
C ASN A 99 -4.11 -17.90 3.58
N VAL A 100 -3.12 -18.71 3.21
CA VAL A 100 -1.96 -18.33 2.42
C VAL A 100 -1.85 -19.33 1.27
N SER A 101 -1.55 -18.85 0.07
CA SER A 101 -1.36 -19.73 -1.08
C SER A 101 -0.23 -20.75 -0.84
N PRO A 102 -0.40 -22.03 -1.21
CA PRO A 102 0.67 -23.03 -1.10
C PRO A 102 1.84 -22.76 -2.07
N CYS A 103 1.67 -21.87 -3.05
CA CYS A 103 2.72 -21.49 -3.99
C CYS A 103 3.45 -20.19 -3.59
N LEU A 104 3.19 -19.64 -2.39
CA LEU A 104 3.72 -18.36 -1.93
C LEU A 104 5.25 -18.29 -2.09
N LEU A 105 5.96 -19.28 -1.53
CA LEU A 105 7.43 -19.29 -1.53
C LEU A 105 8.02 -19.36 -2.93
N LYS A 106 7.39 -20.13 -3.82
CA LYS A 106 7.83 -20.27 -5.21
C LYS A 106 7.73 -18.95 -5.97
N GLU A 107 6.62 -18.23 -5.82
CA GLU A 107 6.41 -16.95 -6.50
C GLU A 107 7.36 -15.87 -5.96
N ILE A 108 7.58 -15.82 -4.64
CA ILE A 108 8.57 -14.91 -4.03
C ILE A 108 9.99 -15.26 -4.47
N ASN A 109 10.34 -16.55 -4.54
CA ASN A 109 11.66 -17.01 -5.00
C ASN A 109 11.95 -16.55 -6.43
N ASN A 110 10.98 -16.63 -7.32
CA ASN A 110 11.10 -16.15 -8.70
C ASN A 110 11.30 -14.62 -8.77
N ALA A 111 10.51 -13.87 -8.01
CA ALA A 111 10.63 -12.42 -7.94
C ALA A 111 12.00 -11.98 -7.36
N TYR A 112 12.45 -12.65 -6.31
CA TYR A 112 13.75 -12.39 -5.68
C TYR A 112 14.90 -12.75 -6.60
N GLY A 113 14.83 -13.91 -7.28
CA GLY A 113 15.79 -14.32 -8.30
C GLY A 113 15.87 -13.38 -9.50
N SER A 114 14.83 -12.57 -9.72
CA SER A 114 14.82 -11.51 -10.75
C SER A 114 15.36 -10.17 -10.24
N GLY A 115 15.93 -10.13 -9.03
CA GLY A 115 16.56 -8.94 -8.43
C GLY A 115 15.65 -8.13 -7.50
N THR A 116 14.43 -8.58 -7.21
CA THR A 116 13.50 -7.84 -6.34
C THR A 116 13.82 -8.10 -4.86
N MET A 117 14.27 -7.08 -4.14
CA MET A 117 14.68 -7.22 -2.73
C MET A 117 13.55 -7.03 -1.72
N ALA A 118 12.49 -6.29 -2.06
CA ALA A 118 11.38 -5.99 -1.18
C ALA A 118 10.05 -6.09 -1.93
N MET A 119 9.10 -6.79 -1.33
CA MET A 119 7.82 -7.10 -1.94
C MET A 119 6.69 -6.89 -0.94
N GLN A 120 5.64 -6.21 -1.37
CA GLN A 120 4.38 -6.11 -0.65
C GLN A 120 3.39 -7.12 -1.23
N LEU A 121 2.82 -7.97 -0.38
CA LEU A 121 1.80 -8.95 -0.77
C LEU A 121 0.39 -8.34 -0.70
N HIS A 122 -0.55 -8.98 -1.40
CA HIS A 122 -1.94 -8.53 -1.49
C HIS A 122 -2.78 -9.07 -0.33
N HIS A 123 -3.03 -8.24 0.69
CA HIS A 123 -3.92 -8.59 1.80
C HIS A 123 -5.40 -8.43 1.43
N ILE A 124 -6.18 -9.48 1.67
CA ILE A 124 -7.63 -9.52 1.48
C ILE A 124 -8.29 -9.82 2.83
N ILE A 125 -9.19 -8.92 3.26
CA ILE A 125 -10.05 -9.19 4.42
C ILE A 125 -11.16 -10.14 3.95
N GLU A 126 -11.17 -11.39 4.37
CA GLU A 126 -12.11 -12.41 3.91
C GLU A 126 -13.47 -12.30 4.63
N CYS A 127 -13.46 -12.40 5.97
CA CYS A 127 -14.68 -12.36 6.77
C CYS A 127 -15.14 -10.91 7.00
N ARG A 128 -16.33 -10.58 6.51
CA ARG A 128 -16.88 -9.20 6.54
C ARG A 128 -18.30 -9.15 7.14
N PRO A 129 -18.49 -9.57 8.40
CA PRO A 129 -19.81 -9.74 8.99
C PRO A 129 -20.53 -8.42 9.22
N THR A 130 -19.79 -7.35 9.55
CA THR A 130 -20.35 -6.04 9.87
C THR A 130 -20.09 -5.00 8.79
N ARG A 131 -20.97 -4.00 8.70
CA ARG A 131 -20.78 -2.83 7.82
C ARG A 131 -19.44 -2.14 8.07
N LYS A 132 -18.99 -2.07 9.33
CA LYS A 132 -17.68 -1.49 9.72
C LYS A 132 -16.52 -2.25 9.07
N ILE A 133 -16.52 -3.58 9.12
CA ILE A 133 -15.45 -4.40 8.53
C ILE A 133 -15.49 -4.34 7.00
N ARG A 134 -16.69 -4.33 6.40
CA ARG A 134 -16.84 -4.14 4.94
C ARG A 134 -16.23 -2.83 4.45
N TRP A 135 -16.44 -1.73 5.18
CA TRP A 135 -15.80 -0.45 4.89
C TRP A 135 -14.28 -0.46 5.07
N LYS A 136 -13.77 -1.25 6.02
CA LYS A 136 -12.31 -1.44 6.18
C LYS A 136 -11.74 -2.21 4.99
N ALA A 137 -12.43 -3.26 4.51
CA ALA A 137 -12.03 -4.02 3.33
C ALA A 137 -12.00 -3.15 2.06
N ILE A 138 -13.07 -2.38 1.81
CA ILE A 138 -13.11 -1.41 0.70
C ILE A 138 -11.96 -0.41 0.80
N HIS A 139 -11.69 0.12 2.00
CA HIS A 139 -10.59 1.05 2.19
C HIS A 139 -9.21 0.42 1.95
N GLU A 140 -9.04 -0.84 2.34
CA GLU A 140 -7.81 -1.58 2.11
C GLU A 140 -7.57 -1.80 0.61
N GLU A 141 -8.61 -2.18 -0.13
CA GLU A 141 -8.55 -2.38 -1.58
C GLU A 141 -8.29 -1.09 -2.35
N ILE A 142 -8.98 0.00 -2.00
CA ILE A 142 -8.68 1.32 -2.60
C ILE A 142 -7.20 1.67 -2.37
N ARG A 143 -6.66 1.37 -1.18
CA ARG A 143 -5.24 1.62 -0.88
C ARG A 143 -4.31 0.70 -1.68
N ASN A 144 -4.69 -0.55 -1.90
CA ASN A 144 -3.97 -1.49 -2.76
C ASN A 144 -3.94 -1.00 -4.21
N SER A 145 -5.08 -0.61 -4.78
CA SER A 145 -5.17 -0.09 -6.13
C SER A 145 -4.34 1.19 -6.30
N ILE A 146 -4.58 2.21 -5.47
CA ILE A 146 -3.97 3.53 -5.67
C ILE A 146 -2.49 3.52 -5.30
N PHE A 147 -2.14 3.08 -4.08
CA PHE A 147 -0.79 3.27 -3.54
C PHE A 147 0.14 2.08 -3.74
N ARG A 148 -0.31 1.04 -4.43
CA ARG A 148 0.52 -0.12 -4.76
C ARG A 148 0.43 -0.46 -6.24
N GLN A 149 -0.68 -1.03 -6.69
CA GLN A 149 -0.82 -1.46 -8.07
C GLN A 149 -0.59 -0.30 -9.04
N GLY A 150 -1.26 0.84 -8.82
CA GLY A 150 -1.10 2.02 -9.65
C GLY A 150 0.34 2.52 -9.67
N HIS A 151 1.01 2.56 -8.52
CA HIS A 151 2.42 2.97 -8.43
C HIS A 151 3.33 2.02 -9.21
N ALA A 152 3.22 0.72 -8.95
CA ALA A 152 3.99 -0.31 -9.64
C ALA A 152 3.80 -0.25 -11.16
N GLN A 153 2.56 -0.01 -11.64
CA GLN A 153 2.30 0.14 -13.07
C GLN A 153 2.93 1.39 -13.70
N THR A 154 3.07 2.47 -12.92
CA THR A 154 3.79 3.68 -13.37
C THR A 154 5.31 3.60 -13.23
N GLY A 155 5.84 2.48 -12.70
CA GLY A 155 7.27 2.32 -12.42
C GLY A 155 7.74 2.92 -11.10
N LEU A 156 6.82 3.34 -10.23
CA LEU A 156 7.11 3.80 -8.87
C LEU A 156 7.01 2.65 -7.87
N SER A 157 7.78 2.73 -6.79
CA SER A 157 7.71 1.79 -5.69
C SER A 157 6.33 1.76 -5.02
N SER A 158 5.88 0.56 -4.66
CA SER A 158 4.64 0.35 -3.94
C SER A 158 4.74 0.75 -2.46
N ALA A 159 3.60 1.10 -1.86
CA ALA A 159 3.51 1.31 -0.41
C ALA A 159 3.76 0.01 0.36
N LEU A 160 4.77 0.01 1.23
CA LEU A 160 5.09 -1.10 2.12
C LEU A 160 4.44 -0.93 3.49
N GLU A 161 3.71 -1.95 3.93
CA GLU A 161 3.10 -2.04 5.27
C GLU A 161 4.03 -2.79 6.23
N LYS A 162 3.56 -3.02 7.46
CA LYS A 162 4.34 -3.76 8.47
C LYS A 162 4.27 -5.28 8.29
N THR A 163 3.20 -5.78 7.69
CA THR A 163 2.90 -7.20 7.53
C THR A 163 2.54 -7.52 6.09
N ASP A 164 2.57 -8.81 5.78
CA ASP A 164 2.29 -9.37 4.46
C ASP A 164 3.32 -8.85 3.47
N ILE A 165 4.59 -8.96 3.87
CA ILE A 165 5.75 -8.48 3.11
C ILE A 165 6.80 -9.59 3.01
N ALA A 166 7.56 -9.58 1.92
CA ALA A 166 8.77 -10.37 1.77
C ALA A 166 9.94 -9.43 1.51
N ILE A 167 11.07 -9.67 2.17
CA ILE A 167 12.22 -8.77 2.14
C ILE A 167 13.53 -9.54 2.29
N ASP A 168 14.59 -9.05 1.67
CA ASP A 168 15.95 -9.52 1.90
C ASP A 168 16.26 -9.54 3.40
N PHE A 169 16.65 -10.71 3.92
CA PHE A 169 16.78 -10.92 5.35
C PHE A 169 17.97 -10.15 5.95
N LYS A 170 19.09 -10.13 5.23
CA LYS A 170 20.29 -9.40 5.60
C LYS A 170 20.00 -7.90 5.72
N TRP A 171 19.34 -7.35 4.71
CA TRP A 171 18.89 -5.96 4.70
C TRP A 171 17.95 -5.67 5.87
N LEU A 172 16.96 -6.55 6.10
CA LEU A 172 16.00 -6.40 7.18
C LEU A 172 16.69 -6.36 8.55
N LYS A 173 17.60 -7.28 8.83
CA LYS A 173 18.31 -7.35 10.11
C LYS A 173 19.16 -6.10 10.38
N GLN A 174 19.80 -5.55 9.34
CA GLN A 174 20.60 -4.32 9.45
C GLN A 174 19.74 -3.05 9.62
N ASN A 175 18.55 -3.03 9.02
CA ASN A 175 17.70 -1.83 8.96
C ASN A 175 16.54 -1.83 9.96
N LEU A 176 16.15 -2.96 10.54
CA LEU A 176 15.13 -3.02 11.58
C LEU A 176 15.75 -2.69 12.95
N ARG A 177 15.96 -1.41 13.25
CA ARG A 177 16.58 -0.95 14.51
C ARG A 177 15.65 -0.92 15.72
N SER A 178 14.34 -0.94 15.49
CA SER A 178 13.31 -0.86 16.53
C SER A 178 11.94 -1.25 15.97
N PRO A 179 10.96 -1.59 16.83
CA PRO A 179 9.59 -1.90 16.39
C PRO A 179 8.86 -0.78 15.65
N LYS A 180 9.34 0.47 15.80
CA LYS A 180 8.80 1.68 15.15
C LYS A 180 9.58 2.08 13.89
N SER A 181 10.53 1.25 13.46
CA SER A 181 11.32 1.50 12.26
C SER A 181 10.42 1.53 11.03
N ASN A 182 10.50 2.62 10.27
CA ASN A 182 9.79 2.76 9.01
C ASN A 182 10.63 2.13 7.89
N LEU A 183 10.39 0.84 7.61
CA LEU A 183 11.14 0.05 6.62
C LEU A 183 11.00 0.64 5.21
N GLU A 184 9.76 1.00 4.83
CA GLU A 184 9.49 1.67 3.55
C GLU A 184 10.38 2.90 3.36
N SER A 185 10.52 3.78 4.37
CA SER A 185 11.36 4.98 4.25
C SER A 185 12.83 4.64 4.02
N ARG A 186 13.33 3.59 4.66
CA ARG A 186 14.73 3.18 4.53
C ARG A 186 15.01 2.55 3.17
N LEU A 187 14.11 1.71 2.67
CA LEU A 187 14.20 1.12 1.33
C LEU A 187 14.27 2.23 0.28
N LEU A 188 13.32 3.16 0.30
CA LEU A 188 13.26 4.23 -0.70
C LEU A 188 14.45 5.18 -0.59
N GLN A 189 14.92 5.51 0.62
CA GLN A 189 16.13 6.32 0.81
C GLN A 189 17.39 5.66 0.22
N GLN A 190 17.41 4.33 0.12
CA GLN A 190 18.50 3.55 -0.46
C GLN A 190 18.25 3.21 -1.94
N ASN A 191 17.21 3.81 -2.56
CA ASN A 191 16.76 3.52 -3.93
C ASN A 191 16.46 2.03 -4.17
N ILE A 192 16.00 1.33 -3.13
CA ILE A 192 15.55 -0.06 -3.25
C ILE A 192 14.08 -0.04 -3.61
N TYR A 193 13.78 -0.52 -4.82
CA TYR A 193 12.44 -0.60 -5.35
C TYR A 193 11.58 -1.62 -4.58
N ILE A 194 10.33 -1.25 -4.30
CA ILE A 194 9.37 -2.09 -3.58
C ILE A 194 8.30 -2.58 -4.54
N GLU A 195 8.35 -3.86 -4.88
CA GLU A 195 7.40 -4.44 -5.82
C GLU A 195 6.08 -4.80 -5.13
N TYR A 196 4.96 -4.66 -5.86
CA TYR A 196 3.66 -5.13 -5.40
C TYR A 196 3.27 -6.45 -6.06
N MET A 197 3.12 -7.50 -5.24
CA MET A 197 2.70 -8.83 -5.67
C MET A 197 1.17 -8.93 -5.65
N ASP A 198 0.51 -8.37 -6.67
CA ASP A 198 -0.96 -8.29 -6.72
C ASP A 198 -1.65 -9.67 -6.81
N HIS A 199 -0.98 -10.66 -7.40
CA HIS A 199 -1.47 -12.02 -7.60
C HIS A 199 -1.30 -12.92 -6.37
N ILE A 200 -0.46 -12.51 -5.42
CA ILE A 200 -0.20 -13.26 -4.18
C ILE A 200 -1.14 -12.77 -3.09
N HIS A 201 -2.31 -13.40 -3.01
CA HIS A 201 -3.31 -13.09 -2.00
C HIS A 201 -2.99 -13.72 -0.65
N ILE A 202 -3.05 -12.90 0.39
CA ILE A 202 -3.00 -13.27 1.80
C ILE A 202 -4.35 -12.94 2.42
N TYR A 203 -5.05 -13.96 2.91
CA TYR A 203 -6.37 -13.78 3.51
C TYR A 203 -6.26 -13.59 5.01
N SER A 204 -7.09 -12.70 5.55
CA SER A 204 -7.17 -12.42 6.97
C SER A 204 -8.59 -12.02 7.37
N ASN A 205 -8.90 -12.11 8.66
CA ASN A 205 -10.14 -11.59 9.23
C ASN A 205 -10.00 -10.13 9.72
N THR A 206 -8.77 -9.63 9.83
CA THR A 206 -8.48 -8.34 10.44
C THR A 206 -7.84 -7.38 9.43
N PRO A 207 -8.03 -6.06 9.60
CA PRO A 207 -7.30 -5.07 8.82
C PRO A 207 -5.83 -5.05 9.24
N ARG A 208 -4.93 -4.71 8.32
CA ARG A 208 -3.50 -4.56 8.64
C ARG A 208 -3.24 -3.45 9.67
N PRO A 209 -2.25 -3.63 10.55
CA PRO A 209 -1.78 -2.55 11.41
C PRO A 209 -1.12 -1.48 10.55
N ARG A 210 -1.41 -0.21 10.83
CA ARG A 210 -0.80 0.90 10.09
C ARG A 210 0.68 1.04 10.46
N PRO A 211 1.58 1.27 9.49
CA PRO A 211 2.98 1.51 9.75
C PRO A 211 3.16 2.84 10.46
N TYR A 212 4.28 2.95 11.20
CA TYR A 212 4.68 4.22 11.78
C TYR A 212 5.01 5.22 10.67
N SER A 213 4.35 6.38 10.67
CA SER A 213 4.56 7.42 9.66
C SER A 213 5.33 8.60 10.25
N MET A 214 6.12 9.27 9.40
CA MET A 214 6.82 10.51 9.76
C MET A 214 5.80 11.65 10.05
N SER A 215 6.22 12.72 10.73
CA SER A 215 5.37 13.90 10.86
C SER A 215 5.41 14.75 9.58
N LYS A 216 4.26 15.36 9.22
CA LYS A 216 4.14 16.23 8.04
C LYS A 216 5.23 17.30 7.96
N ARG A 217 5.55 17.95 9.10
CA ARG A 217 6.62 18.98 9.18
C ARG A 217 7.98 18.44 8.74
N LYS A 218 8.33 17.23 9.17
CA LYS A 218 9.59 16.59 8.77
C LYS A 218 9.58 16.19 7.30
N ALA A 219 8.44 15.77 6.75
CA ALA A 219 8.33 15.50 5.32
C ALA A 219 8.51 16.77 4.48
N VAL A 220 7.88 17.90 4.85
CA VAL A 220 8.06 19.18 4.13
C VAL A 220 9.53 19.58 4.13
N SER A 221 10.19 19.48 5.29
CA SER A 221 11.60 19.85 5.41
C SER A 221 12.53 19.01 4.53
N LYS A 222 12.17 17.75 4.24
CA LYS A 222 13.01 16.83 3.46
C LYS A 222 12.71 16.85 1.96
N LEU A 223 11.47 17.16 1.58
CA LEU A 223 11.02 17.04 0.20
C LEU A 223 11.88 17.80 -0.82
N PRO A 224 12.31 19.06 -0.58
CA PRO A 224 13.14 19.79 -1.55
C PRO A 224 14.48 19.10 -1.82
N ALA A 225 15.16 18.63 -0.77
CA ALA A 225 16.44 17.95 -0.90
C ALA A 225 16.31 16.64 -1.70
N VAL A 226 15.28 15.85 -1.40
CA VAL A 226 15.01 14.56 -2.07
C VAL A 226 14.66 14.75 -3.55
N LEU A 227 13.91 15.81 -3.88
CA LEU A 227 13.62 16.16 -5.28
C LEU A 227 14.89 16.58 -6.03
N MET A 228 15.80 17.32 -5.40
CA MET A 228 17.09 17.69 -5.99
C MET A 228 18.01 16.48 -6.18
N GLU A 229 17.96 15.50 -5.28
CA GLU A 229 18.67 14.22 -5.40
C GLU A 229 18.09 13.31 -6.50
N GLY A 230 16.89 13.59 -7.00
CA GLY A 230 16.23 12.80 -8.05
C GLY A 230 15.63 11.47 -7.56
N ASN A 231 15.47 11.29 -6.24
CA ASN A 231 14.84 10.10 -5.68
C ASN A 231 13.31 10.22 -5.71
N TRP A 232 12.73 9.92 -6.86
CA TRP A 232 11.30 10.07 -7.13
C TRP A 232 10.41 9.20 -6.23
N ASP A 233 10.82 7.98 -5.91
CA ASP A 233 10.06 7.10 -5.02
C ASP A 233 9.97 7.67 -3.60
N TYR A 234 11.09 8.15 -3.07
CA TYR A 234 11.08 8.75 -1.75
C TYR A 234 10.35 10.10 -1.76
N ALA A 235 10.45 10.89 -2.84
CA ALA A 235 9.69 12.12 -3.01
C ALA A 235 8.17 11.86 -3.04
N ASP A 236 7.71 10.85 -3.79
CA ASP A 236 6.31 10.44 -3.82
C ASP A 236 5.83 10.05 -2.41
N LYS A 237 6.60 9.23 -1.70
CA LYS A 237 6.29 8.88 -0.31
C LYS A 237 6.11 10.10 0.59
N LEU A 238 6.99 11.10 0.46
CA LEU A 238 6.87 12.35 1.22
C LEU A 238 5.63 13.14 0.79
N PHE A 239 5.32 13.15 -0.51
CA PHE A 239 4.13 13.80 -1.06
C PHE A 239 2.83 13.16 -0.55
N ARG A 240 2.77 11.83 -0.48
CA ARG A 240 1.64 11.07 0.09
C ARG A 240 1.29 11.47 1.51
N GLN A 241 2.24 12.04 2.25
CA GLN A 241 2.00 12.52 3.61
C GLN A 241 1.20 13.83 3.69
N PHE A 242 1.14 14.60 2.60
CA PHE A 242 0.31 15.80 2.48
C PHE A 242 -1.10 15.48 2.02
N LEU A 243 -1.26 14.43 1.21
CA LEU A 243 -2.54 14.00 0.68
C LEU A 243 -3.54 13.72 1.80
N PRO A 244 -4.68 14.45 1.83
CA PRO A 244 -5.80 14.07 2.68
C PRO A 244 -6.32 12.69 2.26
N SER A 245 -6.87 11.94 3.20
CA SER A 245 -7.56 10.69 2.82
C SER A 245 -8.71 11.01 1.85
N TRP A 246 -8.97 10.13 0.90
CA TRP A 246 -10.07 10.28 -0.08
C TRP A 246 -11.43 10.59 0.55
N ARG A 247 -11.67 10.12 1.79
CA ARG A 247 -12.89 10.43 2.56
C ARG A 247 -13.00 11.90 2.94
N ILE A 248 -11.88 12.50 3.33
CA ILE A 248 -11.80 13.92 3.67
C ILE A 248 -11.96 14.75 2.40
N LEU A 249 -11.32 14.33 1.30
CA LEU A 249 -11.50 14.99 0.00
C LEU A 249 -12.96 14.97 -0.42
N LEU A 250 -13.63 13.82 -0.39
CA LEU A 250 -15.07 13.71 -0.70
C LEU A 250 -15.92 14.57 0.23
N LEU A 251 -15.74 14.45 1.55
CA LEU A 251 -16.57 15.17 2.52
C LEU A 251 -16.44 16.68 2.34
N PHE A 252 -15.21 17.18 2.27
CA PHE A 252 -14.95 18.60 2.10
C PHE A 252 -15.50 19.09 0.76
N SER A 253 -15.23 18.36 -0.33
CA SER A 253 -15.74 18.72 -1.66
C SER A 253 -17.26 18.78 -1.69
N SER A 254 -17.94 17.82 -1.06
CA SER A 254 -19.41 17.83 -0.97
C SER A 254 -19.94 19.03 -0.20
N ILE A 255 -19.35 19.35 0.96
CA ILE A 255 -19.76 20.50 1.76
C ILE A 255 -19.52 21.80 1.00
N TRP A 256 -18.33 21.98 0.44
CA TRP A 256 -17.98 23.19 -0.31
C TRP A 256 -18.82 23.34 -1.58
N CYS A 257 -19.12 22.23 -2.27
CA CYS A 257 -20.02 22.21 -3.42
C CYS A 257 -21.42 22.73 -3.08
N ILE A 258 -21.98 22.36 -1.92
CA ILE A 258 -23.28 22.86 -1.47
C ILE A 258 -23.21 24.35 -1.16
N ILE A 259 -22.19 24.79 -0.42
CA ILE A 259 -21.98 26.21 -0.08
C ILE A 259 -21.84 27.04 -1.36
N ALA A 260 -21.02 26.60 -2.31
CA ALA A 260 -20.83 27.28 -3.59
C ALA A 260 -22.14 27.32 -4.38
N THR A 261 -22.93 26.24 -4.41
CA THR A 261 -24.22 26.23 -5.13
C THR A 261 -25.21 27.24 -4.53
N CYS A 262 -25.23 27.40 -3.21
CA CYS A 262 -26.08 28.40 -2.54
C CYS A 262 -25.60 29.84 -2.77
N TYR A 263 -24.29 30.05 -2.95
CA TYR A 263 -23.70 31.38 -3.10
C TYR A 263 -23.64 31.85 -4.56
N ASP A 264 -23.03 31.05 -5.44
CA ASP A 264 -23.02 31.23 -6.90
C ASP A 264 -23.01 29.87 -7.61
N TRP A 265 -24.13 29.53 -8.23
CA TRP A 265 -24.31 28.26 -8.95
C TRP A 265 -23.33 28.06 -10.10
N ARG A 266 -22.77 29.14 -10.68
CA ARG A 266 -21.78 29.01 -11.77
C ARG A 266 -20.45 28.52 -11.24
N ALA A 267 -20.00 29.08 -10.11
CA ALA A 267 -18.78 28.65 -9.44
C ALA A 267 -18.88 27.19 -8.94
N SER A 268 -20.09 26.73 -8.58
CA SER A 268 -20.28 25.35 -8.10
C SER A 268 -20.12 24.27 -9.17
N LEU A 269 -20.19 24.60 -10.46
CA LEU A 269 -20.05 23.62 -11.55
C LEU A 269 -18.69 22.90 -11.52
N SER A 270 -17.62 23.62 -11.19
CA SER A 270 -16.28 23.05 -11.05
C SER A 270 -16.23 22.02 -9.90
N TRP A 271 -16.91 22.32 -8.79
CA TRP A 271 -17.02 21.44 -7.63
C TRP A 271 -17.88 20.21 -7.89
N TRP A 272 -18.98 20.35 -8.63
CA TRP A 272 -19.77 19.21 -9.09
C TRP A 272 -18.96 18.28 -9.99
N PHE A 273 -18.19 18.85 -10.93
CA PHE A 273 -17.29 18.09 -11.77
C PHE A 273 -16.20 17.39 -10.94
N LEU A 274 -15.56 18.09 -10.01
CA LEU A 274 -14.53 17.53 -9.14
C LEU A 274 -15.08 16.40 -8.26
N LEU A 275 -16.29 16.57 -7.71
CA LEU A 275 -16.96 15.55 -6.92
C LEU A 275 -17.28 14.31 -7.76
N PHE A 276 -17.80 14.50 -8.99
CA PHE A 276 -18.02 13.41 -9.93
C PHE A 276 -16.71 12.69 -10.27
N ALA A 277 -15.64 13.42 -10.57
CA ALA A 277 -14.33 12.86 -10.87
C ALA A 277 -13.74 12.06 -9.69
N LEU A 278 -13.91 12.55 -8.45
CA LEU A 278 -13.48 11.82 -7.25
C LEU A 278 -14.29 10.54 -7.04
N LEU A 279 -15.62 10.58 -7.24
CA LEU A 279 -16.46 9.39 -7.15
C LEU A 279 -16.09 8.36 -8.22
N PHE A 280 -15.90 8.82 -9.46
CA PHE A 280 -15.44 7.99 -10.57
C PHE A 280 -14.08 7.35 -10.27
N THR A 281 -13.12 8.12 -9.76
CA THR A 281 -11.80 7.63 -9.33
C THR A 281 -11.92 6.50 -8.29
N LEU A 282 -12.82 6.65 -7.32
CA LEU A 282 -13.03 5.61 -6.30
C LEU A 282 -13.71 4.36 -6.88
N CYS A 283 -14.63 4.52 -7.84
CA CYS A 283 -15.20 3.39 -8.56
C CYS A 283 -14.11 2.61 -9.31
N LEU A 284 -13.17 3.29 -9.97
CA LEU A 284 -12.02 2.63 -10.63
C LEU A 284 -11.12 1.90 -9.64
N ALA A 285 -10.90 2.47 -8.46
CA ALA A 285 -10.01 1.90 -7.45
C ALA A 285 -10.61 0.69 -6.70
N ILE A 286 -11.92 0.48 -6.74
CA ILE A 286 -12.59 -0.63 -6.05
C ILE A 286 -12.64 -1.84 -7.01
N PRO A 287 -12.08 -3.00 -6.62
CA PRO A 287 -12.13 -4.19 -7.47
C PRO A 287 -13.52 -4.83 -7.50
N ASP A 288 -13.87 -5.43 -8.65
CA ASP A 288 -15.20 -5.98 -8.94
C ASP A 288 -15.68 -7.00 -7.90
N TYR A 289 -14.77 -7.82 -7.36
CA TYR A 289 -15.10 -8.85 -6.38
C TYR A 289 -15.67 -8.30 -5.06
N LEU A 290 -15.47 -7.00 -4.76
CA LEU A 290 -16.10 -6.33 -3.62
C LEU A 290 -17.55 -5.89 -3.89
N VAL A 291 -17.88 -5.68 -5.16
CA VAL A 291 -19.17 -5.16 -5.62
C VAL A 291 -20.11 -6.33 -5.95
N GLU A 292 -19.56 -7.38 -6.56
CA GLU A 292 -20.31 -8.60 -6.87
C GLU A 292 -20.79 -9.27 -5.58
N LYS A 293 -22.11 -9.39 -5.41
CA LYS A 293 -22.65 -10.34 -4.43
C LYS A 293 -22.16 -11.72 -4.85
N LYS A 294 -21.43 -12.43 -3.97
CA LYS A 294 -21.14 -13.87 -4.13
C LYS A 294 -22.41 -14.53 -4.66
N LYS A 295 -22.41 -14.92 -5.94
CA LYS A 295 -23.44 -15.83 -6.45
C LYS A 295 -23.32 -17.05 -5.55
N LYS A 296 -24.33 -17.30 -4.71
CA LYS A 296 -24.46 -18.57 -4.01
C LYS A 296 -24.49 -19.63 -5.12
N LYS A 297 -23.40 -20.37 -5.28
CA LYS A 297 -23.45 -21.69 -5.89
C LYS A 297 -24.09 -22.63 -4.88
#